data_AF-A0A4Q9WEC5-F1
#
_entry.id   AF-A0A4Q9WEC5-F1
#
_cell.length_a   1.000
_cell.length_b   1.000
_cell.length_c   1.000
_cell.angle_alpha   90.00
_cell.angle_beta   90.00
_cell.angle_gamma   90.00
#
_symmetry.space_group_name_H-M   'P 1'
#
loop_
_entity.id
_entity.type
_entity.pdbx_description
1 polymer ?
#
loop_
_entity_poly.entity_id
_entity_poly.type
_entity_poly.pdbx_seq_one_letter_code
_entity_poly.pdbx_strand_id
1 'polypeptide(L)'
;MILFAIEIGIMIAAILLGLRTAGALGCGIFAIVAQLIMIFVFQLPPGSAPVTAVLIILSIGIAGGTLQSTGGIDYLVYLASKVIEKYPKSIIFISPIIVFIFVFGIGTANIALSLEPIIAKTAMKAGIQPRRPLIASVLTANLALLCSPAAAATAYIISVLAGYDISMGKYLSVVFPTAILTMLLLSVFCTLAGRKKEQAQRFELKDLEVKVPTTFPSKVKIGVASFLLCVVGILTFGIFPQLMPSFNIDGKSVELTMTEIVQFFMYLAAAINLLLNKIDTTDILSSHITQSAIGALFAVLGPGWLGATVFNAPQNLKILKEDVGAVIQVAPWLVILLVSIVAIVVISQTATASIMFPIVLSIGIPPMFFVAMVQTINVNFVIPAQPTLLFAVDLDETKRTKVTSFIIPGFFMITVSVLIGFSIKAILGY
;
A
#
# COMPACT_ATOMS: atom_id res chain seq x y z
N MET A 1 -29.52 12.84 -11.08
CA MET A 1 -28.35 12.96 -11.98
C MET A 1 -27.56 14.25 -11.78
N ILE A 2 -28.11 15.45 -12.04
CA ILE A 2 -27.34 16.71 -11.94
C ILE A 2 -26.83 16.97 -10.52
N LEU A 3 -27.69 16.83 -9.50
CA LEU A 3 -27.32 17.04 -8.09
C LEU A 3 -26.17 16.10 -7.68
N PHE A 4 -26.31 14.81 -7.99
CA PHE A 4 -25.29 13.80 -7.72
C PHE A 4 -23.95 14.08 -8.44
N ALA A 5 -23.99 14.55 -9.68
CA ALA A 5 -22.79 14.95 -10.41
C ALA A 5 -22.09 16.16 -9.77
N ILE A 6 -22.86 17.12 -9.24
CA ILE A 6 -22.32 18.28 -8.49
C ILE A 6 -21.68 17.80 -7.19
N GLU A 7 -22.32 16.89 -6.44
CA GLU A 7 -21.77 16.32 -5.20
C GLU A 7 -20.44 15.60 -5.46
N ILE A 8 -20.38 14.76 -6.51
CA ILE A 8 -19.13 14.11 -6.95
C ILE A 8 -18.08 15.17 -7.33
N GLY A 9 -18.48 16.22 -8.07
CA GLY A 9 -17.59 17.31 -8.46
C GLY A 9 -16.97 18.02 -7.27
N ILE A 10 -17.77 18.35 -6.25
CA ILE A 10 -17.30 18.95 -4.99
C ILE A 10 -16.39 17.99 -4.24
N MET A 11 -16.75 16.71 -4.16
CA MET A 11 -15.93 15.69 -3.50
C MET A 11 -14.55 15.58 -4.16
N ILE A 12 -14.49 15.43 -5.48
CA ILE A 12 -13.23 15.35 -6.25
C ILE A 12 -12.43 16.63 -6.09
N ALA A 13 -13.07 17.81 -6.20
CA ALA A 13 -12.40 19.09 -6.03
C ALA A 13 -11.78 19.24 -4.64
N ALA A 14 -12.50 18.89 -3.58
CA ALA A 14 -12.00 18.95 -2.21
C ALA A 14 -10.80 18.01 -1.99
N ILE A 15 -10.88 16.78 -2.49
CA ILE A 15 -9.79 15.80 -2.41
C ILE A 15 -8.55 16.30 -3.16
N LEU A 16 -8.72 16.81 -4.38
CA LEU A 16 -7.64 17.34 -5.20
C LEU A 16 -6.98 18.59 -4.59
N LEU A 17 -7.80 19.51 -4.07
CA LEU A 17 -7.32 20.71 -3.39
C LEU A 17 -6.55 20.36 -2.12
N GLY A 18 -7.06 19.42 -1.33
CA GLY A 18 -6.40 18.92 -0.11
C GLY A 18 -5.07 18.23 -0.42
N LEU A 19 -5.04 17.37 -1.44
CA LEU A 19 -3.81 16.69 -1.88
C LEU A 19 -2.75 17.70 -2.32
N ARG A 20 -3.15 18.75 -3.05
CA ARG A 20 -2.24 19.80 -3.53
C ARG A 20 -1.71 20.69 -2.39
N THR A 21 -2.51 20.95 -1.36
CA THR A 21 -2.12 21.87 -0.26
C THR A 21 -1.27 21.20 0.80
N ALA A 22 -1.64 20.00 1.25
CA ALA A 22 -0.94 19.33 2.36
C ALA A 22 -0.88 17.80 2.20
N GLY A 23 -0.88 17.29 0.97
CA GLY A 23 -0.75 15.85 0.70
C GLY A 23 -1.87 15.01 1.30
N ALA A 24 -1.53 13.82 1.81
CA ALA A 24 -2.49 12.88 2.39
C ALA A 24 -3.28 13.47 3.58
N LEU A 25 -2.61 14.28 4.42
CA LEU A 25 -3.24 14.98 5.54
C LEU A 25 -4.28 16.00 5.05
N GLY A 26 -3.88 16.84 4.08
CA GLY A 26 -4.77 17.84 3.47
C GLY A 26 -5.98 17.22 2.80
N CYS A 27 -5.78 16.11 2.07
CA CYS A 27 -6.88 15.34 1.48
C CYS A 27 -7.93 14.94 2.53
N GLY A 28 -7.49 14.46 3.70
CA GLY A 28 -8.37 14.17 4.83
C GLY A 28 -9.15 15.39 5.34
N ILE A 29 -8.44 16.48 5.62
CA ILE A 29 -9.03 17.71 6.18
C ILE A 29 -10.08 18.30 5.22
N PHE A 30 -9.71 18.47 3.96
CA PHE A 30 -10.62 19.06 2.96
C PHE A 30 -11.83 18.16 2.68
N ALA A 31 -11.68 16.84 2.73
CA ALA A 31 -12.81 15.94 2.61
C ALA A 31 -13.81 16.08 3.79
N ILE A 32 -13.32 16.30 5.02
CA ILE A 32 -14.20 16.60 6.18
C ILE A 32 -14.86 17.98 6.06
N VAL A 33 -14.20 18.97 5.46
CA VAL A 33 -14.86 20.25 5.16
C VAL A 33 -15.96 20.06 4.11
N ALA A 34 -15.70 19.30 3.04
CA ALA A 34 -16.71 18.97 2.03
C ALA A 34 -17.87 18.16 2.63
N GLN A 35 -17.62 17.31 3.62
CA GLN A 35 -18.64 16.59 4.37
C GLN A 35 -19.66 17.54 5.04
N LEU A 36 -19.21 18.69 5.56
CA LEU A 36 -20.13 19.72 6.08
C LEU A 36 -21.03 20.25 4.97
N ILE A 37 -20.48 20.51 3.78
CA ILE A 37 -21.27 20.96 2.62
C ILE A 37 -22.32 19.89 2.25
N MET A 38 -21.93 18.61 2.22
CA MET A 38 -22.85 17.50 1.89
C MET A 38 -24.02 17.39 2.89
N ILE A 39 -23.74 17.53 4.18
CA ILE A 39 -24.77 17.40 5.22
C ILE A 39 -25.64 18.67 5.31
N PHE A 40 -25.03 19.86 5.35
CA PHE A 40 -25.77 21.09 5.65
C PHE A 40 -26.40 21.74 4.41
N VAL A 41 -25.78 21.61 3.23
CA VAL A 41 -26.28 22.21 1.98
C VAL A 41 -27.10 21.21 1.18
N PHE A 42 -26.54 20.01 0.94
CA PHE A 42 -27.20 18.97 0.14
C PHE A 42 -28.14 18.07 0.98
N GLN A 43 -28.15 18.22 2.30
CA GLN A 43 -29.02 17.48 3.23
C GLN A 43 -28.88 15.95 3.09
N LEU A 44 -27.68 15.49 2.77
CA LEU A 44 -27.39 14.05 2.72
C LEU A 44 -27.32 13.47 4.14
N PRO A 45 -27.89 12.27 4.38
CA PRO A 45 -27.75 11.59 5.65
C PRO A 45 -26.26 11.25 5.89
N PRO A 46 -25.73 11.49 7.10
CA PRO A 46 -24.32 11.23 7.38
C PRO A 46 -23.99 9.74 7.24
N GLY A 47 -22.95 9.43 6.48
CA GLY A 47 -22.39 8.09 6.39
C GLY A 47 -21.61 7.69 7.65
N SER A 48 -21.20 6.42 7.72
CA SER A 48 -20.37 5.89 8.79
C SER A 48 -18.89 6.20 8.59
N ALA A 49 -18.22 6.73 9.61
CA ALA A 49 -16.78 6.95 9.58
C ALA A 49 -16.00 5.61 9.64
N PRO A 50 -14.87 5.46 8.92
CA PRO A 50 -14.06 4.25 8.92
C PRO A 50 -13.14 4.15 10.16
N VAL A 51 -13.72 4.24 11.37
CA VAL A 51 -13.00 4.27 12.65
C VAL A 51 -12.09 3.05 12.82
N THR A 52 -12.59 1.87 12.45
CA THR A 52 -11.87 0.60 12.50
C THR A 52 -10.55 0.66 11.72
N ALA A 53 -10.57 1.19 10.50
CA ALA A 53 -9.37 1.33 9.67
C ALA A 53 -8.39 2.37 10.24
N VAL A 54 -8.91 3.49 10.77
CA VAL A 54 -8.12 4.53 11.44
C VAL A 54 -7.32 3.94 12.61
N LEU A 55 -7.95 3.14 13.47
CA LEU A 55 -7.29 2.51 14.62
C LEU A 55 -6.22 1.49 14.20
N ILE A 56 -6.46 0.72 13.13
CA ILE A 56 -5.44 -0.19 12.57
C ILE A 56 -4.21 0.62 12.13
N ILE A 57 -4.40 1.67 11.32
CA ILE A 57 -3.31 2.49 10.79
C ILE A 57 -2.50 3.12 11.92
N LEU A 58 -3.19 3.60 12.96
CA LEU A 58 -2.54 4.17 14.13
C LEU A 58 -1.66 3.13 14.85
N SER A 59 -2.18 1.93 15.10
CA SER A 59 -1.41 0.87 15.78
C SER A 59 -0.15 0.47 15.00
N ILE A 60 -0.27 0.33 13.68
CA ILE A 60 0.85 0.04 12.76
C ILE A 60 1.87 1.19 12.78
N GLY A 61 1.38 2.42 12.69
CA GLY A 61 2.23 3.62 12.71
C GLY A 61 3.08 3.69 13.97
N ILE A 62 2.47 3.49 15.14
CA ILE A 62 3.18 3.48 16.42
C ILE A 62 4.17 2.31 16.50
N ALA A 63 3.78 1.10 16.09
CA ALA A 63 4.66 -0.06 16.11
C ALA A 63 5.88 0.11 15.18
N GLY A 64 5.65 0.57 13.96
CA GLY A 64 6.69 0.85 12.98
C GLY A 64 7.57 2.05 13.39
N GLY A 65 6.98 3.10 13.96
CA GLY A 65 7.71 4.23 14.52
C GLY A 65 8.61 3.82 15.67
N THR A 66 8.10 2.97 16.58
CA THR A 66 8.91 2.40 17.67
C THR A 66 10.07 1.57 17.11
N LEU A 67 9.82 0.75 16.09
CA LEU A 67 10.86 -0.02 15.41
C LEU A 67 11.91 0.89 14.74
N GLN A 68 11.48 2.01 14.16
CA GLN A 68 12.38 3.00 13.57
C GLN A 68 13.24 3.67 14.64
N SER A 69 12.65 4.12 15.75
CA SER A 69 13.36 4.81 16.83
C SER A 69 14.35 3.91 17.60
N THR A 70 14.19 2.58 17.54
CA THR A 70 15.20 1.63 18.07
C THR A 70 16.41 1.41 17.16
N GLY A 71 16.41 1.93 15.92
CA GLY A 71 17.37 1.53 14.88
C GLY A 71 17.08 0.14 14.27
N GLY A 72 15.90 -0.42 14.53
CA GLY A 72 15.49 -1.72 13.98
C GLY A 72 15.39 -1.71 12.45
N ILE A 73 14.96 -0.57 11.89
CA ILE A 73 14.93 -0.36 10.43
C ILE A 73 16.35 -0.37 9.84
N ASP A 74 17.32 0.26 10.50
CA ASP A 74 18.72 0.24 10.05
C ASP A 74 19.31 -1.18 10.08
N TYR A 75 18.96 -1.98 11.09
CA TYR A 75 19.35 -3.38 11.15
C TYR A 75 18.74 -4.20 10.00
N LEU A 76 17.45 -3.98 9.69
CA LEU A 76 16.80 -4.62 8.55
C LEU A 76 17.52 -4.22 7.24
N VAL A 77 17.81 -2.94 7.03
CA VAL A 77 18.53 -2.45 5.84
C VAL A 77 19.93 -3.07 5.73
N TYR A 78 20.63 -3.25 6.84
CA TYR A 78 21.90 -3.98 6.88
C TYR A 78 21.79 -5.46 6.47
N LEU A 79 20.72 -6.14 6.89
CA LEU A 79 20.48 -7.52 6.45
C LEU A 79 20.18 -7.57 4.95
N ALA A 80 19.35 -6.66 4.45
CA ALA A 80 19.06 -6.56 3.02
C ALA A 80 20.31 -6.29 2.19
N SER A 81 21.20 -5.40 2.65
CA SER A 81 22.42 -5.07 1.91
C SER A 81 23.29 -6.30 1.69
N LYS A 82 23.50 -7.12 2.73
CA LYS A 82 24.25 -8.39 2.61
C LYS A 82 23.65 -9.33 1.58
N VAL A 83 22.32 -9.45 1.52
CA VAL A 83 21.66 -10.36 0.58
C VAL A 83 21.74 -9.84 -0.85
N ILE A 84 21.54 -8.54 -1.06
CA ILE A 84 21.67 -7.89 -2.38
C ILE A 84 23.11 -8.01 -2.90
N GLU A 85 24.10 -7.74 -2.05
CA GLU A 85 25.52 -7.81 -2.43
C GLU A 85 26.02 -9.25 -2.69
N LYS A 86 25.34 -10.27 -2.16
CA LYS A 86 25.69 -11.68 -2.40
C LYS A 86 25.38 -12.14 -3.84
N TYR A 87 24.38 -11.53 -4.50
CA TYR A 87 23.92 -11.94 -5.83
C TYR A 87 23.87 -10.76 -6.84
N PRO A 88 24.99 -10.07 -7.08
CA PRO A 88 25.01 -8.82 -7.85
C PRO A 88 24.58 -8.99 -9.31
N LYS A 89 24.91 -10.13 -9.94
CA LYS A 89 24.53 -10.42 -11.34
C LYS A 89 23.02 -10.61 -11.54
N SER A 90 22.29 -10.95 -10.49
CA SER A 90 20.84 -11.18 -10.52
C SER A 90 20.06 -10.05 -9.86
N ILE A 91 20.66 -8.86 -9.72
CA ILE A 91 20.07 -7.76 -8.95
C ILE A 91 18.68 -7.34 -9.42
N ILE A 92 18.39 -7.44 -10.73
CA ILE A 92 17.06 -7.12 -11.30
C ILE A 92 15.94 -8.03 -10.72
N PHE A 93 16.30 -9.22 -10.22
CA PHE A 93 15.38 -10.14 -9.54
C PHE A 93 15.51 -10.09 -8.02
N ILE A 94 16.75 -9.98 -7.51
CA ILE A 94 16.99 -10.01 -6.07
C ILE A 94 16.51 -8.72 -5.41
N SER A 95 16.74 -7.55 -6.00
CA SER A 95 16.34 -6.30 -5.38
C SER A 95 14.82 -6.15 -5.23
N PRO A 96 13.97 -6.51 -6.21
CA PRO A 96 12.53 -6.42 -6.03
C PRO A 96 12.00 -7.43 -5.01
N ILE A 97 12.56 -8.65 -4.95
CA ILE A 97 12.20 -9.65 -3.93
C ILE A 97 12.49 -9.12 -2.52
N ILE A 98 13.67 -8.55 -2.30
CA ILE A 98 14.04 -8.00 -1.00
C ILE A 98 13.15 -6.82 -0.64
N VAL A 99 12.90 -5.92 -1.58
CA VAL A 99 11.97 -4.79 -1.37
C VAL A 99 10.56 -5.30 -1.07
N PHE A 100 10.08 -6.33 -1.78
CA PHE A 100 8.78 -6.94 -1.52
C PHE A 100 8.67 -7.45 -0.09
N ILE A 101 9.64 -8.24 0.38
CA ILE A 101 9.64 -8.81 1.74
C ILE A 101 9.64 -7.69 2.80
N PHE A 102 10.41 -6.63 2.57
CA PHE A 102 10.54 -5.52 3.51
C PHE A 102 9.27 -4.68 3.59
N VAL A 103 8.72 -4.32 2.44
CA VAL A 103 7.47 -3.56 2.37
C VAL A 103 6.30 -4.40 2.86
N PHE A 104 6.28 -5.70 2.56
CA PHE A 104 5.30 -6.65 3.07
C PHE A 104 5.36 -6.76 4.61
N GLY A 105 6.55 -6.84 5.18
CA GLY A 105 6.73 -6.95 6.63
C GLY A 105 6.46 -5.64 7.39
N ILE A 106 6.96 -4.51 6.89
CA ILE A 106 6.90 -3.22 7.59
C ILE A 106 5.59 -2.47 7.28
N GLY A 107 5.02 -2.66 6.09
CA GLY A 107 3.77 -2.02 5.68
C GLY A 107 3.90 -0.62 5.07
N THR A 108 5.12 -0.18 4.73
CA THR A 108 5.36 1.11 4.07
C THR A 108 6.32 0.97 2.89
N ALA A 109 6.02 1.63 1.76
CA ALA A 109 6.92 1.68 0.62
C ALA A 109 8.15 2.57 0.88
N ASN A 110 8.10 3.45 1.88
CA ASN A 110 9.19 4.37 2.20
C ASN A 110 10.47 3.64 2.66
N ILE A 111 10.37 2.38 3.10
CA ILE A 111 11.55 1.56 3.38
C ILE A 111 12.42 1.33 2.12
N ALA A 112 11.81 1.41 0.92
CA ALA A 112 12.55 1.29 -0.33
C ALA A 112 13.60 2.40 -0.47
N LEU A 113 13.35 3.61 0.08
CA LEU A 113 14.32 4.71 0.05
C LEU A 113 15.65 4.32 0.69
N SER A 114 15.63 3.54 1.77
CA SER A 114 16.86 3.08 2.43
C SER A 114 17.58 1.97 1.64
N LEU A 115 16.87 1.27 0.75
CA LEU A 115 17.41 0.18 -0.06
C LEU A 115 17.88 0.65 -1.45
N GLU A 116 17.25 1.67 -2.02
CA GLU A 116 17.55 2.20 -3.36
C GLU A 116 19.05 2.56 -3.56
N PRO A 117 19.76 3.21 -2.62
CA PRO A 117 21.19 3.49 -2.77
C PRO A 117 22.04 2.22 -2.83
N ILE A 118 21.69 1.21 -2.03
CA ILE A 118 22.38 -0.09 -2.02
C ILE A 118 22.15 -0.81 -3.35
N ILE A 119 20.92 -0.77 -3.86
CA ILE A 119 20.54 -1.36 -5.14
C ILE A 119 21.30 -0.68 -6.27
N ALA A 120 21.31 0.65 -6.33
CA ALA A 120 22.02 1.42 -7.34
C ALA A 120 23.53 1.10 -7.31
N LYS A 121 24.16 1.15 -6.14
CA LYS A 121 25.59 0.84 -5.97
C LYS A 121 25.93 -0.59 -6.39
N THR A 122 25.10 -1.55 -6.01
CA THR A 122 25.35 -2.98 -6.33
C THR A 122 25.13 -3.24 -7.82
N ALA A 123 24.15 -2.57 -8.46
CA ALA A 123 23.94 -2.63 -9.89
C ALA A 123 25.18 -2.13 -10.65
N MET A 124 25.70 -0.96 -10.25
CA MET A 124 26.91 -0.37 -10.84
C MET A 124 28.12 -1.31 -10.72
N LYS A 125 28.35 -1.87 -9.51
CA LYS A 125 29.42 -2.87 -9.28
C LYS A 125 29.25 -4.13 -10.14
N ALA A 126 28.01 -4.52 -10.44
CA ALA A 126 27.70 -5.66 -11.29
C ALA A 126 27.81 -5.37 -12.79
N GLY A 127 28.08 -4.12 -13.19
CA GLY A 127 28.00 -3.68 -14.59
C GLY A 127 26.58 -3.65 -15.14
N ILE A 128 25.57 -3.51 -14.28
CA ILE A 128 24.15 -3.45 -14.63
C ILE A 128 23.69 -2.00 -14.44
N GLN A 129 22.98 -1.44 -15.43
CA GLN A 129 22.45 -0.09 -15.32
C GLN A 129 21.46 0.01 -14.15
N PRO A 130 21.64 0.95 -13.19
CA PRO A 130 20.80 1.11 -11.99
C PRO A 130 19.31 1.26 -12.28
N ARG A 131 18.98 1.90 -13.41
CA ARG A 131 17.61 2.09 -13.89
C ARG A 131 16.74 0.85 -13.79
N ARG A 132 17.24 -0.32 -14.20
CA ARG A 132 16.45 -1.55 -14.29
C ARG A 132 16.06 -2.11 -12.92
N PRO A 133 17.00 -2.39 -12.00
CA PRO A 133 16.64 -2.85 -10.67
C PRO A 133 15.91 -1.77 -9.86
N LEU A 134 16.21 -0.48 -10.02
CA LEU A 134 15.49 0.61 -9.34
C LEU A 134 14.02 0.67 -9.74
N ILE A 135 13.71 0.67 -11.05
CA ILE A 135 12.30 0.65 -11.51
C ILE A 135 11.57 -0.58 -11.01
N ALA A 136 12.19 -1.76 -11.15
CA ALA A 136 11.57 -3.01 -10.71
C ALA A 136 11.28 -2.98 -9.20
N SER A 137 12.22 -2.49 -8.39
CA SER A 137 12.08 -2.37 -6.94
C SER A 137 11.01 -1.36 -6.50
N VAL A 138 11.00 -0.15 -7.06
CA VAL A 138 10.01 0.90 -6.71
C VAL A 138 8.59 0.46 -7.04
N LEU A 139 8.38 -0.12 -8.23
CA LEU A 139 7.05 -0.61 -8.63
C LEU A 139 6.61 -1.81 -7.76
N THR A 140 7.54 -2.70 -7.43
CA THR A 140 7.28 -3.84 -6.54
C THR A 140 6.94 -3.42 -5.12
N ALA A 141 7.54 -2.34 -4.61
CA ALA A 141 7.17 -1.78 -3.31
C ALA A 141 5.66 -1.47 -3.26
N ASN A 142 5.11 -0.88 -4.33
CA ASN A 142 3.67 -0.59 -4.39
C ASN A 142 2.80 -1.86 -4.45
N LEU A 143 3.23 -2.91 -5.16
CA LEU A 143 2.54 -4.21 -5.16
C LEU A 143 2.50 -4.85 -3.76
N ALA A 144 3.63 -4.79 -3.06
CA ALA A 144 3.79 -5.38 -1.73
C ALA A 144 2.90 -4.72 -0.68
N LEU A 145 2.64 -3.40 -0.80
CA LEU A 145 1.73 -2.69 0.10
C LEU A 145 0.34 -3.34 0.13
N LEU A 146 -0.22 -3.68 -1.03
CA LEU A 146 -1.56 -4.31 -1.11
C LEU A 146 -1.59 -5.76 -0.61
N CYS A 147 -0.44 -6.36 -0.35
CA CYS A 147 -0.33 -7.68 0.24
C CYS A 147 -0.10 -7.62 1.76
N SER A 148 0.51 -6.52 2.24
CA SER A 148 0.91 -6.39 3.64
C SER A 148 -0.32 -6.15 4.54
N PRO A 149 -0.54 -6.96 5.58
CA PRO A 149 -1.56 -6.68 6.60
C PRO A 149 -1.21 -5.42 7.40
N ALA A 150 0.08 -5.09 7.46
CA ALA A 150 0.61 -3.92 8.11
C ALA A 150 0.58 -2.67 7.21
N ALA A 151 0.05 -2.74 5.98
CA ALA A 151 -0.13 -1.54 5.15
C ALA A 151 -1.52 -0.93 5.32
N ALA A 152 -1.58 0.41 5.37
CA ALA A 152 -2.81 1.16 5.55
C ALA A 152 -3.89 0.84 4.49
N ALA A 153 -3.50 0.75 3.22
CA ALA A 153 -4.42 0.45 2.12
C ALA A 153 -5.06 -0.93 2.27
N THR A 154 -4.25 -1.94 2.56
CA THR A 154 -4.70 -3.32 2.78
C THR A 154 -5.57 -3.44 4.03
N ALA A 155 -5.17 -2.78 5.13
CA ALA A 155 -5.96 -2.75 6.35
C ALA A 155 -7.37 -2.17 6.10
N TYR A 156 -7.45 -1.06 5.35
CA TYR A 156 -8.74 -0.50 4.94
C TYR A 156 -9.54 -1.50 4.11
N ILE A 157 -8.95 -2.07 3.06
CA ILE A 157 -9.63 -3.03 2.16
C ILE A 157 -10.15 -4.24 2.92
N ILE A 158 -9.34 -4.83 3.81
CA ILE A 158 -9.73 -5.96 4.66
C ILE A 158 -10.87 -5.56 5.59
N SER A 159 -10.84 -4.36 6.18
CA SER A 159 -11.91 -3.88 7.07
C SER A 159 -13.26 -3.75 6.34
N VAL A 160 -13.25 -3.32 5.08
CA VAL A 160 -14.45 -3.24 4.25
C VAL A 160 -14.92 -4.64 3.86
N LEU A 161 -14.00 -5.51 3.45
CA LEU A 161 -14.29 -6.90 3.06
C LEU A 161 -14.85 -7.76 4.20
N ALA A 162 -14.48 -7.45 5.45
CA ALA A 162 -15.05 -8.10 6.62
C ALA A 162 -16.57 -7.94 6.71
N GLY A 163 -17.13 -6.81 6.21
CA GLY A 163 -18.57 -6.60 6.12
C GLY A 163 -19.27 -7.45 5.04
N TYR A 164 -18.52 -8.19 4.22
CA TYR A 164 -19.00 -9.08 3.17
C TYR A 164 -18.58 -10.54 3.40
N ASP A 165 -18.26 -10.90 4.65
CA ASP A 165 -17.81 -12.24 5.04
C ASP A 165 -16.57 -12.74 4.28
N ILE A 166 -15.75 -11.81 3.78
CA ILE A 166 -14.49 -12.15 3.09
C ILE A 166 -13.34 -12.00 4.08
N SER A 167 -12.79 -13.15 4.47
CA SER A 167 -11.63 -13.19 5.35
C SER A 167 -10.39 -12.62 4.67
N MET A 168 -9.45 -12.16 5.50
CA MET A 168 -8.12 -11.75 5.05
C MET A 168 -7.39 -12.88 4.31
N GLY A 169 -7.53 -14.13 4.76
CA GLY A 169 -7.00 -15.30 4.05
C GLY A 169 -7.54 -15.40 2.61
N LYS A 170 -8.83 -15.20 2.40
CA LYS A 170 -9.45 -15.21 1.06
C LYS A 170 -8.91 -14.06 0.20
N TYR A 171 -8.77 -12.86 0.76
CA TYR A 171 -8.13 -11.72 0.09
C TYR A 171 -6.68 -12.05 -0.33
N LEU A 172 -5.85 -12.50 0.61
CA LEU A 172 -4.44 -12.81 0.33
C LEU A 172 -4.27 -13.99 -0.63
N SER A 173 -5.19 -14.95 -0.64
CA SER A 173 -5.15 -16.09 -1.57
C SER A 173 -5.19 -15.68 -3.05
N VAL A 174 -5.73 -14.49 -3.35
CA VAL A 174 -5.70 -13.90 -4.69
C VAL A 174 -4.55 -12.91 -4.83
N VAL A 175 -4.45 -11.96 -3.90
CA VAL A 175 -3.58 -10.78 -4.07
C VAL A 175 -2.10 -11.10 -3.88
N PHE A 176 -1.76 -11.95 -2.92
CA PHE A 176 -0.37 -12.33 -2.63
C PHE A 176 0.30 -13.08 -3.79
N PRO A 177 -0.27 -14.19 -4.33
CA PRO A 177 0.32 -14.87 -5.48
C PRO A 177 0.30 -13.99 -6.74
N THR A 178 -0.74 -13.15 -6.92
CA THR A 178 -0.77 -12.17 -8.02
C THR A 178 0.44 -11.24 -7.96
N ALA A 179 0.72 -10.66 -6.79
CA ALA A 179 1.82 -9.73 -6.63
C ALA A 179 3.19 -10.37 -6.84
N ILE A 180 3.40 -11.60 -6.33
CA ILE A 180 4.66 -12.34 -6.53
C ILE A 180 4.89 -12.64 -8.01
N LEU A 181 3.88 -13.19 -8.70
CA LEU A 181 4.01 -13.53 -10.12
C LEU A 181 4.20 -12.28 -10.98
N THR A 182 3.46 -11.20 -10.71
CA THR A 182 3.66 -9.91 -11.37
C THR A 182 5.07 -9.38 -11.14
N MET A 183 5.57 -9.38 -9.91
CA MET A 183 6.93 -8.92 -9.58
C MET A 183 7.98 -9.68 -10.41
N LEU A 184 7.86 -11.01 -10.47
CA LEU A 184 8.80 -11.83 -11.25
C LEU A 184 8.73 -11.51 -12.74
N LEU A 185 7.53 -11.38 -13.31
CA LEU A 185 7.34 -11.01 -14.71
C LEU A 185 7.83 -9.58 -15.00
N LEU A 186 7.67 -8.66 -14.05
CA LEU A 186 8.21 -7.30 -14.14
C LEU A 186 9.74 -7.32 -14.15
N SER A 187 10.38 -8.14 -13.32
CA SER A 187 11.84 -8.33 -13.36
C SER A 187 12.31 -8.94 -14.68
N VAL A 188 11.57 -9.89 -15.26
CA VAL A 188 11.84 -10.41 -16.61
C VAL A 188 11.73 -9.29 -17.64
N PHE A 189 10.64 -8.51 -17.60
CA PHE A 189 10.42 -7.38 -18.50
C PHE A 189 11.56 -6.35 -18.42
N CYS A 190 11.95 -5.93 -17.21
CA CYS A 190 13.07 -5.01 -16.99
C CYS A 190 14.44 -5.59 -17.40
N THR A 191 14.58 -6.91 -17.44
CA THR A 191 15.80 -7.58 -17.94
C THR A 191 15.86 -7.57 -19.46
N LEU A 192 14.73 -7.81 -20.13
CA LEU A 192 14.64 -7.88 -21.59
C LEU A 192 14.60 -6.49 -22.24
N ALA A 193 13.87 -5.55 -21.63
CA ALA A 193 13.76 -4.17 -22.09
C ALA A 193 15.12 -3.47 -22.00
N GLY A 194 15.74 -3.17 -23.15
CA GLY A 194 17.01 -2.45 -23.25
C GLY A 194 18.27 -3.32 -23.38
N ARG A 195 18.16 -4.66 -23.37
CA ARG A 195 19.31 -5.59 -23.42
C ARG A 195 20.25 -5.40 -24.63
N LYS A 196 19.74 -4.90 -25.76
CA LYS A 196 20.51 -4.77 -27.02
C LYS A 196 21.39 -3.49 -27.14
N LYS A 197 21.24 -2.48 -26.28
CA LYS A 197 21.92 -1.16 -26.46
C LYS A 197 23.06 -0.86 -25.47
N GLU A 198 23.29 -1.69 -24.46
CA GLU A 198 23.95 -1.24 -23.21
C GLU A 198 25.25 -1.95 -22.82
N GLN A 199 25.74 -2.89 -23.63
CA GLN A 199 26.84 -3.79 -23.25
C GLN A 199 28.24 -3.11 -23.18
N ALA A 200 28.34 -1.80 -23.38
CA ALA A 200 29.61 -1.10 -23.62
C ALA A 200 30.00 0.01 -22.61
N GLN A 201 29.14 0.41 -21.66
CA GLN A 201 29.50 1.51 -20.73
C GLN A 201 30.06 0.97 -19.40
N ARG A 202 31.37 1.16 -19.19
CA ARG A 202 31.96 1.11 -17.85
C ARG A 202 31.41 2.30 -17.06
N PHE A 203 30.70 2.01 -15.99
CA PHE A 203 30.19 3.02 -15.08
C PHE A 203 31.34 3.54 -14.21
N GLU A 204 31.61 4.85 -14.24
CA GLU A 204 32.52 5.47 -13.26
C GLU A 204 31.84 5.40 -11.89
N LEU A 205 32.41 4.60 -10.99
CA LEU A 205 31.96 4.52 -9.60
C LEU A 205 32.49 5.77 -8.88
N LYS A 206 31.67 6.82 -8.73
CA LYS A 206 31.88 7.74 -7.62
C LYS A 206 31.53 7.00 -6.34
N ASP A 207 32.28 7.27 -5.27
CA ASP A 207 32.04 6.63 -3.96
C ASP A 207 30.67 7.04 -3.42
N LEU A 208 29.63 6.27 -3.77
CA LEU A 208 28.40 6.19 -3.00
C LEU A 208 28.77 5.58 -1.65
N GLU A 209 29.28 6.40 -0.71
CA GLU A 209 29.50 6.01 0.68
C GLU A 209 28.15 5.78 1.37
N VAL A 210 27.52 4.63 1.09
CA VAL A 210 26.43 4.14 1.93
C VAL A 210 27.05 3.58 3.21
N LYS A 211 27.22 4.43 4.24
CA LYS A 211 27.64 4.01 5.58
C LYS A 211 26.46 3.35 6.28
N VAL A 212 26.27 2.05 6.06
CA VAL A 212 25.35 1.25 6.87
C VAL A 212 26.07 0.87 8.16
N PRO A 213 25.50 1.14 9.35
CA PRO A 213 26.08 0.66 10.60
C PRO A 213 26.29 -0.86 10.53
N THR A 214 27.46 -1.34 10.93
CA THR A 214 27.81 -2.78 10.84
C THR A 214 27.56 -3.53 12.13
N THR A 215 27.37 -2.82 13.24
CA THR A 215 27.21 -3.36 14.58
C THR A 215 25.88 -2.90 15.16
N PHE A 216 25.09 -3.86 15.62
CA PHE A 216 23.77 -3.62 16.22
C PHE A 216 23.68 -4.34 17.57
N PRO A 217 23.19 -3.67 18.63
CA PRO A 217 22.94 -4.30 19.91
C PRO A 217 21.98 -5.49 19.78
N SER A 218 22.18 -6.53 20.60
CA SER A 218 21.29 -7.71 20.61
C SER A 218 19.83 -7.35 20.86
N LYS A 219 19.58 -6.30 21.65
CA LYS A 219 18.25 -5.77 21.95
C LYS A 219 17.50 -5.30 20.70
N VAL A 220 18.19 -4.64 19.77
CA VAL A 220 17.61 -4.18 18.49
C VAL A 220 17.24 -5.38 17.62
N LYS A 221 18.11 -6.41 17.58
CA LYS A 221 17.85 -7.65 16.83
C LYS A 221 16.64 -8.40 17.37
N ILE A 222 16.50 -8.49 18.70
CA ILE A 222 15.34 -9.10 19.35
C ILE A 222 14.08 -8.27 19.09
N GLY A 223 14.17 -6.93 19.14
CA GLY A 223 13.06 -6.03 18.82
C GLY A 223 12.55 -6.16 17.38
N VAL A 224 13.46 -6.35 16.42
CA VAL A 224 13.11 -6.65 15.03
C VAL A 224 12.49 -8.04 14.90
N ALA A 225 13.06 -9.05 15.57
CA ALA A 225 12.51 -10.40 15.58
C ALA A 225 11.09 -10.45 16.19
N SER A 226 10.84 -9.71 17.28
CA SER A 226 9.52 -9.63 17.89
C SER A 226 8.50 -8.94 16.99
N PHE A 227 8.88 -7.87 16.30
CA PHE A 227 8.03 -7.21 15.31
C PHE A 227 7.64 -8.16 14.18
N LEU A 228 8.62 -8.84 13.57
CA LEU A 228 8.35 -9.81 12.50
C LEU A 228 7.50 -10.99 12.99
N LEU A 229 7.73 -11.48 14.21
CA LEU A 229 6.91 -12.53 14.82
C LEU A 229 5.47 -12.08 15.02
N CYS A 230 5.24 -10.82 15.39
CA CYS A 230 3.90 -10.25 15.51
C CYS A 230 3.20 -10.16 14.13
N VAL A 231 3.91 -9.78 13.07
CA VAL A 231 3.38 -9.79 11.70
C VAL A 231 3.00 -11.21 11.26
N VAL A 232 3.84 -12.21 11.57
CA VAL A 232 3.52 -13.63 11.33
C VAL A 232 2.30 -14.06 12.15
N GLY A 233 2.17 -13.61 13.40
CA GLY A 233 0.98 -13.84 14.22
C GLY A 233 -0.28 -13.33 13.54
N ILE A 234 -0.28 -12.06 13.11
CA ILE A 234 -1.40 -11.44 12.38
C ILE A 234 -1.76 -12.25 11.13
N LEU A 235 -0.77 -12.65 10.34
CA LEU A 235 -1.00 -13.49 9.15
C LEU A 235 -1.62 -14.84 9.50
N THR A 236 -1.16 -15.45 10.60
CA THR A 236 -1.65 -16.75 11.05
C THR A 236 -3.13 -16.68 11.42
N PHE A 237 -3.53 -15.72 12.25
CA PHE A 237 -4.95 -15.51 12.57
C PHE A 237 -5.76 -15.07 11.34
N GLY A 238 -5.20 -14.23 10.48
CA GLY A 238 -5.83 -13.77 9.24
C GLY A 238 -6.16 -14.89 8.24
N ILE A 239 -5.25 -15.87 8.11
CA ILE A 239 -5.39 -17.02 7.21
C ILE A 239 -6.26 -18.11 7.83
N PHE A 240 -6.19 -18.29 9.15
CA PHE A 240 -6.95 -19.30 9.88
C PHE A 240 -7.92 -18.63 10.87
N PRO A 241 -9.08 -18.12 10.40
CA PRO A 241 -10.10 -17.53 11.27
C PRO A 241 -10.57 -18.45 12.40
N GLN A 242 -10.46 -19.77 12.22
CA GLN A 242 -10.83 -20.77 13.24
C GLN A 242 -9.95 -20.69 14.51
N LEU A 243 -8.77 -20.08 14.41
CA LEU A 243 -7.91 -19.84 15.57
C LEU A 243 -8.34 -18.62 16.38
N MET A 244 -9.26 -17.80 15.86
CA MET A 244 -9.69 -16.58 16.55
C MET A 244 -10.41 -16.95 17.87
N PRO A 245 -10.01 -16.35 19.00
CA PRO A 245 -10.69 -16.56 20.26
C PRO A 245 -12.16 -16.13 20.18
N SER A 246 -13.05 -17.04 20.55
CA SER A 246 -14.48 -16.82 20.70
C SER A 246 -14.87 -16.95 22.16
N PHE A 247 -15.64 -15.99 22.67
CA PHE A 247 -16.14 -15.98 24.04
C PHE A 247 -17.66 -16.03 24.03
N ASN A 248 -18.26 -16.80 24.94
CA ASN A 248 -19.70 -16.76 25.14
C ASN A 248 -20.01 -15.79 26.29
N ILE A 249 -20.58 -14.63 25.96
CA ILE A 249 -20.97 -13.60 26.92
C ILE A 249 -22.49 -13.44 26.83
N ASP A 250 -23.21 -13.69 27.92
CA ASP A 250 -24.67 -13.60 28.00
C ASP A 250 -25.43 -14.39 26.91
N GLY A 251 -24.91 -15.58 26.57
CA GLY A 251 -25.49 -16.45 25.54
C GLY A 251 -25.22 -16.01 24.10
N LYS A 252 -24.41 -14.95 23.89
CA LYS A 252 -23.96 -14.49 22.58
C LYS A 252 -22.49 -14.85 22.37
N SER A 253 -22.17 -15.42 21.21
CA SER A 253 -20.78 -15.60 20.78
C SER A 253 -20.21 -14.23 20.40
N VAL A 254 -19.18 -13.80 21.11
CA VAL A 254 -18.39 -12.61 20.84
C VAL A 254 -17.03 -13.11 20.37
N GLU A 255 -16.73 -12.90 19.10
CA GLU A 255 -15.45 -13.24 18.50
C GLU A 255 -14.60 -11.99 18.37
N LEU A 256 -13.29 -12.14 18.58
CA LEU A 256 -12.37 -11.09 18.21
C LEU A 256 -12.46 -10.82 16.71
N THR A 257 -12.35 -9.56 16.32
CA THR A 257 -12.27 -9.13 14.93
C THR A 257 -10.82 -9.14 14.44
N MET A 258 -10.62 -9.28 13.13
CA MET A 258 -9.27 -9.21 12.54
C MET A 258 -8.58 -7.88 12.84
N THR A 259 -9.37 -6.81 12.92
CA THR A 259 -8.89 -5.48 13.29
C THR A 259 -8.25 -5.48 14.68
N GLU A 260 -8.90 -6.09 15.66
CA GLU A 260 -8.39 -6.15 17.04
C GLU A 260 -7.12 -6.98 17.12
N ILE A 261 -7.04 -8.11 16.39
CA ILE A 261 -5.82 -8.92 16.29
C ILE A 261 -4.66 -8.08 15.75
N VAL A 262 -4.85 -7.33 14.66
CA VAL A 262 -3.80 -6.46 14.11
C VAL A 262 -3.33 -5.46 15.17
N GLN A 263 -4.26 -4.80 15.85
CA GLN A 263 -3.92 -3.82 16.89
C GLN A 263 -3.16 -4.44 18.05
N PHE A 264 -3.61 -5.58 18.59
CA PHE A 264 -2.98 -6.24 19.72
C PHE A 264 -1.55 -6.67 19.41
N PHE A 265 -1.31 -7.27 18.24
CA PHE A 265 0.02 -7.69 17.84
C PHE A 265 0.95 -6.51 17.52
N MET A 266 0.44 -5.43 16.92
CA MET A 266 1.23 -4.22 16.67
C MET A 266 1.60 -3.51 17.98
N TYR A 267 0.66 -3.36 18.91
CA TYR A 267 0.95 -2.80 20.23
C TYR A 267 1.86 -3.70 21.07
N LEU A 268 1.73 -5.03 20.96
CA LEU A 268 2.66 -5.98 21.57
C LEU A 268 4.09 -5.78 21.03
N ALA A 269 4.25 -5.65 19.71
CA ALA A 269 5.55 -5.37 19.10
C ALA A 269 6.15 -4.04 19.59
N ALA A 270 5.33 -2.99 19.68
CA ALA A 270 5.74 -1.69 20.22
C ALA A 270 6.16 -1.80 21.69
N ALA A 271 5.35 -2.45 22.53
CA ALA A 271 5.62 -2.64 23.95
C ALA A 271 6.93 -3.42 24.18
N ILE A 272 7.16 -4.52 23.46
CA ILE A 272 8.42 -5.27 23.56
C ILE A 272 9.62 -4.39 23.20
N ASN A 273 9.53 -3.60 22.12
CA ASN A 273 10.63 -2.73 21.70
C ASN A 273 10.93 -1.62 22.72
N LEU A 274 9.89 -1.03 23.32
CA LEU A 274 9.98 -0.04 24.41
C LEU A 274 10.58 -0.63 25.70
N LEU A 275 10.26 -1.87 26.03
CA LEU A 275 10.80 -2.53 27.23
C LEU A 275 12.28 -2.92 27.05
N LEU A 276 12.67 -3.33 25.83
CA LEU A 276 14.04 -3.73 25.54
C LEU A 276 14.98 -2.53 25.40
N ASN A 277 14.50 -1.46 24.78
CA ASN A 277 15.28 -0.27 24.45
C ASN A 277 14.67 0.95 25.16
N LYS A 278 15.49 1.72 25.89
CA LYS A 278 15.05 3.00 26.44
C LYS A 278 15.00 4.03 25.31
N ILE A 279 13.80 4.43 24.89
CA ILE A 279 13.55 5.39 23.81
C ILE A 279 12.69 6.53 24.36
N ASP A 280 12.91 7.75 23.89
CA ASP A 280 11.99 8.86 24.14
C ASP A 280 10.69 8.65 23.32
N THR A 281 9.54 8.83 23.95
CA THR A 281 8.23 8.75 23.26
C THR A 281 8.11 9.77 22.13
N THR A 282 8.81 10.89 22.24
CA THR A 282 8.83 11.95 21.22
C THR A 282 9.50 11.47 19.92
N ASP A 283 10.50 10.60 20.02
CA ASP A 283 11.18 10.01 18.85
C ASP A 283 10.25 9.09 18.07
N ILE A 284 9.32 8.43 18.76
CA ILE A 284 8.33 7.56 18.11
C ILE A 284 7.35 8.40 17.30
N LEU A 285 6.84 9.49 17.88
CA LEU A 285 5.86 10.36 17.22
C LEU A 285 6.49 11.16 16.07
N SER A 286 7.74 11.59 16.21
CA SER A 286 8.47 12.33 15.17
C SER A 286 9.09 11.43 14.10
N SER A 287 9.07 10.10 14.28
CA SER A 287 9.56 9.16 13.28
C SER A 287 8.81 9.28 11.94
N HIS A 288 9.53 9.05 10.84
CA HIS A 288 8.96 9.14 9.50
C HIS A 288 7.82 8.14 9.28
N ILE A 289 7.91 6.93 9.88
CA ILE A 289 6.85 5.92 9.79
C ILE A 289 5.58 6.40 10.51
N THR A 290 5.68 6.91 11.74
CA THR A 290 4.49 7.43 12.46
C THR A 290 3.87 8.62 11.73
N GLN A 291 4.68 9.57 11.25
CA GLN A 291 4.19 10.72 10.49
C GLN A 291 3.50 10.31 9.18
N SER A 292 4.06 9.33 8.47
CA SER A 292 3.43 8.73 7.28
C SER A 292 2.08 8.09 7.63
N ALA A 293 2.01 7.38 8.76
CA ALA A 293 0.78 6.75 9.23
C ALA A 293 -0.30 7.76 9.64
N ILE A 294 0.07 8.87 10.29
CA ILE A 294 -0.87 9.97 10.62
C ILE A 294 -1.44 10.57 9.33
N GLY A 295 -0.60 10.86 8.33
CA GLY A 295 -1.08 11.33 7.03
C GLY A 295 -2.03 10.34 6.35
N ALA A 296 -1.70 9.05 6.37
CA ALA A 296 -2.55 8.00 5.83
C ALA A 296 -3.88 7.87 6.58
N LEU A 297 -3.88 7.99 7.90
CA LEU A 297 -5.07 7.95 8.75
C LEU A 297 -6.09 9.01 8.35
N PHE A 298 -5.64 10.26 8.12
CA PHE A 298 -6.51 11.32 7.63
C PHE A 298 -7.00 11.07 6.20
N ALA A 299 -6.15 10.53 5.32
CA ALA A 299 -6.51 10.16 3.96
C ALA A 299 -7.54 9.01 3.89
N VAL A 300 -7.67 8.21 4.95
CA VAL A 300 -8.75 7.21 5.07
C VAL A 300 -10.00 7.83 5.65
N LEU A 301 -9.84 8.54 6.78
CA LEU A 301 -10.95 9.09 7.54
C LEU A 301 -11.79 10.06 6.69
N GLY A 302 -11.14 11.04 6.05
CA GLY A 302 -11.84 12.10 5.31
C GLY A 302 -12.56 11.56 4.06
N PRO A 303 -11.83 11.13 3.01
CA PRO A 303 -12.44 10.65 1.78
C PRO A 303 -13.35 9.43 1.98
N GLY A 304 -13.03 8.53 2.90
CA GLY A 304 -13.86 7.36 3.20
C GLY A 304 -15.21 7.75 3.82
N TRP A 305 -15.21 8.71 4.75
CA TRP A 305 -16.45 9.20 5.36
C TRP A 305 -17.29 10.05 4.39
N LEU A 306 -16.62 10.92 3.63
CA LEU A 306 -17.25 11.72 2.58
C LEU A 306 -17.89 10.82 1.51
N GLY A 307 -17.14 9.82 1.03
CA GLY A 307 -17.63 8.82 0.09
C GLY A 307 -18.83 8.06 0.65
N ALA A 308 -18.77 7.57 1.90
CA ALA A 308 -19.90 6.89 2.53
C ALA A 308 -21.16 7.77 2.57
N THR A 309 -21.02 9.08 2.76
CA THR A 309 -22.14 10.03 2.82
C THR A 309 -22.72 10.30 1.44
N VAL A 310 -21.88 10.57 0.45
CA VAL A 310 -22.31 10.84 -0.93
C VAL A 310 -22.92 9.58 -1.57
N PHE A 311 -22.27 8.42 -1.45
CA PHE A 311 -22.65 7.23 -2.21
C PHE A 311 -23.70 6.36 -1.53
N ASN A 312 -23.81 6.36 -0.20
CA ASN A 312 -24.85 5.61 0.50
C ASN A 312 -26.12 6.43 0.72
N ALA A 313 -26.14 7.72 0.35
CA ALA A 313 -27.37 8.50 0.35
C ALA A 313 -28.42 7.79 -0.53
N PRO A 314 -29.65 7.55 -0.03
CA PRO A 314 -30.64 6.70 -0.71
C PRO A 314 -30.92 7.11 -2.16
N GLN A 315 -30.99 8.42 -2.42
CA GLN A 315 -31.21 8.99 -3.75
C GLN A 315 -30.05 8.73 -4.72
N ASN A 316 -28.81 8.82 -4.25
CA ASN A 316 -27.62 8.60 -5.05
C ASN A 316 -27.38 7.12 -5.29
N LEU A 317 -27.61 6.29 -4.27
CA LEU A 317 -27.53 4.84 -4.37
C LEU A 317 -28.51 4.30 -5.41
N LYS A 318 -29.71 4.89 -5.50
CA LYS A 318 -30.69 4.55 -6.53
C LYS A 318 -30.16 4.86 -7.94
N ILE A 319 -29.65 6.07 -8.16
CA ILE A 319 -29.02 6.48 -9.43
C ILE A 319 -27.87 5.54 -9.82
N LEU A 320 -26.98 5.25 -8.88
CA LEU A 320 -25.84 4.34 -9.06
C LEU A 320 -26.30 2.95 -9.49
N LYS A 321 -27.36 2.40 -8.89
CA LYS A 321 -27.87 1.07 -9.22
C LYS A 321 -28.62 1.04 -10.55
N GLU A 322 -29.42 2.05 -10.85
CA GLU A 322 -30.29 2.07 -12.03
C GLU A 322 -29.53 2.48 -13.31
N ASP A 323 -28.75 3.55 -13.27
CA ASP A 323 -28.10 4.11 -14.47
C ASP A 323 -26.71 3.51 -14.72
N VAL A 324 -25.90 3.42 -13.66
CA VAL A 324 -24.51 2.95 -13.76
C VAL A 324 -24.43 1.43 -13.67
N GLY A 325 -25.27 0.82 -12.82
CA GLY A 325 -25.36 -0.63 -12.67
C GLY A 325 -25.68 -1.35 -13.98
N ALA A 326 -26.57 -0.80 -14.82
CA ALA A 326 -26.93 -1.40 -16.11
C ALA A 326 -25.75 -1.49 -17.08
N VAL A 327 -24.94 -0.43 -17.20
CA VAL A 327 -23.74 -0.43 -18.05
C VAL A 327 -22.68 -1.38 -17.49
N ILE A 328 -22.52 -1.39 -16.18
CA ILE A 328 -21.52 -2.22 -15.51
C ILE A 328 -21.86 -3.70 -15.56
N GLN A 329 -23.14 -4.08 -15.54
CA GLN A 329 -23.52 -5.49 -15.74
C GLN A 329 -23.14 -5.99 -17.13
N VAL A 330 -23.18 -5.14 -18.17
CA VAL A 330 -22.80 -5.51 -19.53
C VAL A 330 -21.28 -5.42 -19.75
N ALA A 331 -20.60 -4.50 -19.05
CA ALA A 331 -19.15 -4.27 -19.19
C ALA A 331 -18.43 -4.06 -17.83
N PRO A 332 -18.28 -5.11 -16.99
CA PRO A 332 -17.63 -4.99 -15.67
C PRO A 332 -16.17 -4.53 -15.74
N TRP A 333 -15.50 -4.77 -16.86
CA TRP A 333 -14.10 -4.38 -17.09
C TRP A 333 -13.91 -2.85 -17.11
N LEU A 334 -14.96 -2.05 -17.36
CA LEU A 334 -14.88 -0.58 -17.30
C LEU A 334 -14.48 -0.09 -15.91
N VAL A 335 -14.80 -0.86 -14.86
CA VAL A 335 -14.43 -0.54 -13.48
C VAL A 335 -12.91 -0.49 -13.30
N ILE A 336 -12.17 -1.34 -14.01
CA ILE A 336 -10.69 -1.37 -13.98
C ILE A 336 -10.14 -0.02 -14.46
N LEU A 337 -10.68 0.51 -15.56
CA LEU A 337 -10.26 1.80 -16.11
C LEU A 337 -10.66 2.95 -15.19
N LEU A 338 -11.91 2.93 -14.70
CA LEU A 338 -12.44 3.98 -13.84
C LEU A 338 -11.62 4.09 -12.54
N VAL A 339 -11.38 2.96 -11.87
CA VAL A 339 -10.55 2.92 -10.65
C VAL A 339 -9.13 3.37 -10.95
N SER A 340 -8.54 2.96 -12.07
CA SER A 340 -7.19 3.38 -12.47
C SER A 340 -7.10 4.89 -12.71
N ILE A 341 -8.09 5.50 -13.38
CA ILE A 341 -8.11 6.94 -13.64
C ILE A 341 -8.17 7.72 -12.31
N VAL A 342 -9.06 7.31 -11.40
CA VAL A 342 -9.17 7.95 -10.08
C VAL A 342 -7.86 7.77 -9.32
N ALA A 343 -7.26 6.58 -9.34
CA ALA A 343 -6.00 6.30 -8.68
C ALA A 343 -4.84 7.17 -9.21
N ILE A 344 -4.77 7.40 -10.54
CA ILE A 344 -3.78 8.29 -11.17
C ILE A 344 -3.90 9.70 -10.61
N VAL A 345 -5.14 10.19 -10.44
CA VAL A 345 -5.43 11.56 -10.02
C VAL A 345 -5.24 11.75 -8.51
N VAL A 346 -5.60 10.74 -7.71
CA VAL A 346 -5.55 10.79 -6.24
C VAL A 346 -4.15 10.51 -5.70
N ILE A 347 -3.30 9.77 -6.42
CA ILE A 347 -1.89 9.51 -6.07
C ILE A 347 -1.75 8.97 -4.63
N SER A 348 -2.72 8.19 -4.16
CA SER A 348 -2.73 7.59 -2.83
C SER A 348 -3.57 6.31 -2.87
N GLN A 349 -2.93 5.18 -2.59
CA GLN A 349 -3.61 3.87 -2.60
C GLN A 349 -4.74 3.82 -1.58
N THR A 350 -4.47 4.32 -0.37
CA THR A 350 -5.44 4.27 0.73
C THR A 350 -6.61 5.20 0.51
N ALA A 351 -6.38 6.42 0.00
CA ALA A 351 -7.47 7.33 -0.36
C ALA A 351 -8.26 6.81 -1.56
N THR A 352 -7.58 6.26 -2.57
CA THR A 352 -8.26 5.67 -3.72
C THR A 352 -9.13 4.50 -3.29
N ALA A 353 -8.62 3.60 -2.45
CA ALA A 353 -9.41 2.49 -1.92
C ALA A 353 -10.61 3.01 -1.12
N SER A 354 -10.43 4.04 -0.29
CA SER A 354 -11.52 4.59 0.54
C SER A 354 -12.63 5.27 -0.25
N ILE A 355 -12.31 5.80 -1.42
CA ILE A 355 -13.29 6.38 -2.35
C ILE A 355 -13.90 5.28 -3.21
N MET A 356 -13.06 4.51 -3.91
CA MET A 356 -13.51 3.65 -5.01
C MET A 356 -14.17 2.38 -4.53
N PHE A 357 -13.71 1.79 -3.43
CA PHE A 357 -14.21 0.49 -3.01
C PHE A 357 -15.69 0.55 -2.61
N PRO A 358 -16.16 1.51 -1.78
CA PRO A 358 -17.58 1.66 -1.49
C PRO A 358 -18.43 1.92 -2.75
N ILE A 359 -17.94 2.73 -3.70
CA ILE A 359 -18.63 3.00 -4.98
C ILE A 359 -18.81 1.72 -5.78
N VAL A 360 -17.72 0.95 -5.94
CA VAL A 360 -17.74 -0.28 -6.73
C VAL A 360 -18.69 -1.31 -6.11
N LEU A 361 -18.76 -1.37 -4.79
CA LEU A 361 -19.70 -2.25 -4.10
C LEU A 361 -21.16 -1.76 -4.22
N SER A 362 -21.39 -0.45 -4.15
CA SER A 362 -22.74 0.13 -4.19
C SER A 362 -23.43 -0.03 -5.56
N ILE A 363 -22.65 -0.07 -6.65
CA ILE A 363 -23.11 -0.36 -8.02
C ILE A 363 -23.28 -1.87 -8.31
N GLY A 364 -23.05 -2.73 -7.32
CA GLY A 364 -23.31 -4.17 -7.42
C GLY A 364 -22.19 -5.01 -8.01
N ILE A 365 -20.96 -4.50 -8.08
CA ILE A 365 -19.80 -5.34 -8.44
C ILE A 365 -19.51 -6.31 -7.29
N PRO A 366 -19.36 -7.62 -7.58
CA PRO A 366 -18.97 -8.58 -6.56
C PRO A 366 -17.65 -8.19 -5.88
N PRO A 367 -17.53 -8.25 -4.54
CA PRO A 367 -16.31 -7.83 -3.85
C PRO A 367 -15.05 -8.54 -4.36
N MET A 368 -15.14 -9.83 -4.71
CA MET A 368 -14.02 -10.60 -5.26
C MET A 368 -13.56 -10.15 -6.65
N PHE A 369 -14.43 -9.46 -7.42
CA PHE A 369 -14.01 -8.80 -8.65
C PHE A 369 -13.03 -7.67 -8.33
N PHE A 370 -13.35 -6.81 -7.34
CA PHE A 370 -12.46 -5.74 -6.88
C PHE A 370 -11.14 -6.31 -6.35
N VAL A 371 -11.18 -7.41 -5.58
CA VAL A 371 -9.97 -8.10 -5.09
C VAL A 371 -9.07 -8.55 -6.24
N ALA A 372 -9.64 -9.12 -7.31
CA ALA A 372 -8.88 -9.57 -8.48
C ALA A 372 -8.21 -8.41 -9.24
N MET A 373 -8.84 -7.23 -9.28
CA MET A 373 -8.27 -6.04 -9.90
C MET A 373 -7.57 -5.10 -8.91
N VAL A 374 -7.41 -5.46 -7.64
CA VAL A 374 -7.02 -4.50 -6.58
C VAL A 374 -5.74 -3.73 -6.90
N GLN A 375 -4.82 -4.37 -7.62
CA GLN A 375 -3.55 -3.78 -8.05
C GLN A 375 -3.73 -2.56 -8.97
N THR A 376 -4.92 -2.31 -9.56
CA THR A 376 -5.20 -1.11 -10.38
C THR A 376 -5.10 0.20 -9.61
N ILE A 377 -5.16 0.15 -8.27
CA ILE A 377 -4.91 1.35 -7.44
C ILE A 377 -3.41 1.69 -7.33
N ASN A 378 -2.52 0.90 -7.94
CA ASN A 378 -1.06 1.09 -7.94
C ASN A 378 -0.52 1.81 -9.20
N VAL A 379 -1.20 2.87 -9.61
CA VAL A 379 -0.89 3.64 -10.83
C VAL A 379 -0.20 4.98 -10.54
N ASN A 380 0.35 5.12 -9.32
CA ASN A 380 1.06 6.31 -8.85
C ASN A 380 2.37 6.60 -9.63
N PHE A 381 2.74 5.74 -10.59
CA PHE A 381 3.88 5.94 -11.49
C PHE A 381 3.55 6.87 -12.68
N VAL A 382 2.28 7.17 -12.93
CA VAL A 382 1.86 8.03 -14.06
C VAL A 382 2.13 9.50 -13.75
N ILE A 383 1.72 9.96 -12.56
CA ILE A 383 2.03 11.30 -12.07
C ILE A 383 3.19 11.17 -11.08
N PRO A 384 4.35 11.76 -11.38
CA PRO A 384 5.58 11.48 -10.66
C PRO A 384 5.72 12.32 -9.40
N ALA A 385 4.96 11.96 -8.38
CA ALA A 385 4.99 12.63 -7.08
C ALA A 385 5.50 11.70 -5.96
N GLN A 386 5.70 10.40 -6.24
CA GLN A 386 6.08 9.45 -5.22
C GLN A 386 7.56 9.63 -4.81
N PRO A 387 7.88 9.79 -3.51
CA PRO A 387 9.26 10.00 -3.06
C PRO A 387 10.23 8.92 -3.53
N THR A 388 9.83 7.65 -3.51
CA THR A 388 10.66 6.52 -4.00
C THR A 388 10.95 6.60 -5.49
N LEU A 389 9.99 7.05 -6.30
CA LEU A 389 10.21 7.24 -7.73
C LEU A 389 11.18 8.39 -8.00
N LEU A 390 10.99 9.52 -7.32
CA LEU A 390 11.86 10.70 -7.48
C LEU A 390 13.28 10.42 -6.98
N PHE A 391 13.40 9.73 -5.84
CA PHE A 391 14.70 9.37 -5.30
C PHE A 391 15.45 8.39 -6.20
N ALA A 392 14.77 7.40 -6.79
CA ALA A 392 15.37 6.51 -7.77
C ALA A 392 15.87 7.25 -9.04
N VAL A 393 15.22 8.34 -9.45
CA VAL A 393 15.69 9.21 -10.54
C VAL A 393 16.95 9.96 -10.11
N ASP A 394 16.96 10.53 -8.91
CA ASP A 394 18.08 11.32 -8.38
C ASP A 394 19.32 10.46 -8.10
N LEU A 395 19.12 9.19 -7.69
CA LEU A 395 20.20 8.23 -7.42
C LEU A 395 20.88 7.70 -8.67
N ASP A 396 20.20 7.69 -9.82
CA ASP A 396 20.79 7.17 -11.05
C ASP A 396 21.75 8.19 -11.69
N GLU A 397 23.00 8.15 -11.26
CA GLU A 397 24.08 9.00 -11.77
C GLU A 397 24.29 8.88 -13.28
N THR A 398 23.85 7.77 -13.90
CA THR A 398 23.93 7.59 -15.35
C THR A 398 22.95 8.50 -16.12
N LYS A 399 22.01 9.15 -15.41
CA LYS A 399 20.94 10.01 -15.93
C LYS A 399 20.02 9.29 -16.94
N ARG A 400 19.98 7.96 -16.88
CA ARG A 400 19.15 7.12 -17.75
C ARG A 400 17.76 6.89 -17.15
N THR A 401 17.64 6.89 -15.84
CA THR A 401 16.38 6.87 -15.12
C THR A 401 15.76 8.25 -15.18
N LYS A 402 14.81 8.41 -16.11
CA LYS A 402 13.91 9.56 -16.13
C LYS A 402 12.64 9.22 -15.39
N VAL A 403 11.97 10.24 -14.90
CA VAL A 403 10.62 10.18 -14.33
C VAL A 403 9.64 9.37 -15.19
N THR A 404 9.67 9.55 -16.51
CA THR A 404 8.81 8.80 -17.46
C THR A 404 9.20 7.33 -17.64
N SER A 405 10.34 6.89 -17.10
CA SER A 405 10.83 5.51 -17.26
C SER A 405 9.98 4.49 -16.53
N PHE A 406 9.17 4.92 -15.56
CA PHE A 406 8.29 4.06 -14.77
C PHE A 406 6.95 3.79 -15.46
N ILE A 407 6.58 4.60 -16.47
CA ILE A 407 5.26 4.53 -17.11
C ILE A 407 5.05 3.19 -17.83
N ILE A 408 5.96 2.82 -18.74
CA ILE A 408 5.81 1.57 -19.52
C ILE A 408 5.90 0.32 -18.62
N PRO A 409 6.91 0.18 -17.75
CA PRO A 409 6.98 -0.96 -16.83
C PRO A 409 5.82 -0.98 -15.84
N GLY A 410 5.33 0.19 -15.42
CA GLY A 410 4.16 0.32 -14.53
C GLY A 410 2.88 -0.16 -15.20
N PHE A 411 2.57 0.26 -16.42
CA PHE A 411 1.40 -0.25 -17.12
C PHE A 411 1.51 -1.75 -17.42
N PHE A 412 2.70 -2.23 -17.79
CA PHE A 412 2.95 -3.67 -17.91
C PHE A 412 2.62 -4.42 -16.60
N MET A 413 3.12 -3.92 -15.46
CA MET A 413 2.85 -4.47 -14.14
C MET A 413 1.35 -4.52 -13.81
N ILE A 414 0.61 -3.45 -14.09
CA ILE A 414 -0.84 -3.38 -13.82
C ILE A 414 -1.61 -4.35 -14.71
N THR A 415 -1.33 -4.36 -16.01
CA THR A 415 -1.98 -5.28 -16.95
C THR A 415 -1.74 -6.73 -16.57
N VAL A 416 -0.49 -7.10 -16.28
CA VAL A 416 -0.15 -8.46 -15.83
C VAL A 416 -0.84 -8.81 -14.52
N SER A 417 -0.87 -7.88 -13.55
CA SER A 417 -1.55 -8.11 -12.26
C SER A 417 -3.03 -8.36 -12.43
N VAL A 418 -3.72 -7.60 -13.28
CA VAL A 418 -5.13 -7.79 -13.56
C VAL A 418 -5.38 -9.18 -14.18
N LEU A 419 -4.59 -9.56 -15.20
CA LEU A 419 -4.73 -10.86 -15.85
C LEU A 419 -4.51 -12.01 -14.87
N ILE A 420 -3.46 -11.94 -14.06
CA ILE A 420 -3.14 -12.98 -13.06
C ILE A 420 -4.20 -12.99 -11.95
N GLY A 421 -4.63 -11.83 -11.46
CA GLY A 421 -5.63 -11.72 -10.41
C GLY A 421 -6.96 -12.33 -10.80
N PHE A 422 -7.45 -12.06 -12.02
CA PHE A 422 -8.65 -12.70 -12.55
C PHE A 422 -8.46 -14.20 -12.81
N SER A 423 -7.28 -14.62 -13.27
CA SER A 423 -6.96 -16.04 -13.47
C SER A 423 -6.99 -16.80 -12.14
N ILE A 424 -6.37 -16.25 -11.09
CA ILE A 424 -6.35 -16.87 -9.76
C ILE A 424 -7.75 -16.89 -9.14
N LYS A 425 -8.51 -15.79 -9.27
CA LYS A 425 -9.93 -15.76 -8.88
C LYS A 425 -10.72 -16.90 -9.54
N ALA A 426 -10.55 -17.10 -10.84
CA ALA A 426 -11.22 -18.16 -11.58
C ALA A 426 -10.78 -19.57 -11.13
N ILE A 427 -9.47 -19.79 -10.92
CA ILE A 427 -8.93 -21.08 -10.45
C ILE A 427 -9.47 -21.44 -9.06
N LEU A 428 -9.61 -20.45 -8.17
CA LEU A 428 -10.12 -20.65 -6.81
C LEU A 428 -11.65 -20.71 -6.72
N GLY A 429 -12.37 -20.49 -7.83
CA GLY A 429 -13.84 -20.56 -7.88
C GLY A 429 -14.55 -19.43 -7.13
N TYR A 430 -13.93 -18.25 -7.04
CA TYR A 430 -14.48 -17.09 -6.33
C TYR A 430 -15.31 -16.14 -7.19
#